data_AF-A0AAP0MH93-F1
#
_entry.id   AF-A0AAP0MH93-F1
#
_cell.length_a   1.000
_cell.length_b   1.000
_cell.length_c   1.000
_cell.angle_alpha   90.00
_cell.angle_beta   90.00
_cell.angle_gamma   90.00
#
_symmetry.space_group_name_H-M   'P 1'
#
loop_
_entity.id
_entity.type
_entity.pdbx_description
1 polymer ?
#
loop_
_entity_poly.entity_id
_entity_poly.type
_entity_poly.pdbx_seq_one_letter_code
_entity_poly.pdbx_strand_id
1 'polypeptide(L)'
;MVVYIAFGTNSAAVEHSVLALSGMKEFQWMKWCNKFTRFCFQIGGALVSGYAACALMVLATSISAFNLFRLYSSEKFLRLKSA
;
A
#
# COMPACT_ATOMS: atom_id res chain seq x y z
N MET A 1 1.75 0.19 -13.37
CA MET A 1 1.51 -1.27 -13.22
C MET A 1 2.20 -1.82 -11.98
N VAL A 2 3.51 -1.65 -11.79
CA VAL A 2 4.27 -2.18 -10.63
C VAL A 2 3.69 -1.75 -9.27
N VAL A 3 3.26 -0.49 -9.14
CA VAL A 3 2.73 0.05 -7.88
C VAL A 3 1.42 -0.62 -7.45
N TYR A 4 0.51 -0.86 -8.40
CA TYR A 4 -0.77 -1.52 -8.14
C TYR A 4 -0.56 -2.99 -7.76
N ILE A 5 0.39 -3.66 -8.40
CA ILE A 5 0.75 -5.04 -8.07
C ILE A 5 1.38 -5.09 -6.67
N ALA A 6 2.33 -4.20 -6.37
CA ALA A 6 2.97 -4.12 -5.05
C ALA A 6 1.93 -3.89 -3.94
N PHE A 7 1.01 -2.93 -4.14
CA PHE A 7 -0.08 -2.66 -3.20
C PHE A 7 -1.03 -3.86 -3.04
N GLY A 8 -1.41 -4.51 -4.14
CA GLY A 8 -2.26 -5.69 -4.13
C GLY A 8 -1.63 -6.86 -3.37
N THR A 9 -0.36 -7.16 -3.66
CA THR A 9 0.40 -8.21 -2.96
C THR A 9 0.54 -7.90 -1.47
N ASN A 10 0.80 -6.64 -1.11
CA ASN A 10 0.91 -6.23 0.29
C ASN A 10 -0.43 -6.37 1.02
N SER A 11 -1.54 -6.03 0.35
CA SER A 11 -2.90 -6.18 0.89
C SER A 11 -3.25 -7.65 1.12
N ALA A 12 -3.03 -8.52 0.11
CA ALA A 12 -3.26 -9.96 0.23
C ALA A 12 -2.40 -10.60 1.34
N ALA A 13 -1.15 -10.16 1.48
CA ALA A 13 -0.27 -10.62 2.56
C ALA A 13 -0.77 -10.16 3.94
N VAL A 14 -1.33 -8.96 4.06
CA VAL A 14 -1.98 -8.49 5.30
C VAL A 14 -3.19 -9.36 5.64
N GLU A 15 -4.06 -9.67 4.68
CA GLU A 15 -5.21 -10.55 4.92
C GLU A 15 -4.77 -11.93 5.41
N HIS A 16 -3.74 -12.51 4.79
CA HIS A 16 -3.16 -13.78 5.24
C HIS A 16 -2.51 -13.66 6.63
N SER A 17 -1.93 -12.51 6.97
CA SER A 17 -1.34 -12.28 8.30
C SER A 17 -2.39 -12.29 9.42
N VAL A 18 -3.64 -11.87 9.14
CA VAL A 18 -4.75 -11.93 10.11
C VAL A 18 -5.06 -13.37 10.48
N LEU A 19 -5.00 -14.30 9.52
CA LEU A 19 -5.16 -15.74 9.78
C LEU A 19 -4.01 -16.29 10.63
N ALA A 20 -2.77 -15.84 10.37
CA ALA A 20 -1.59 -16.24 11.14
C ALA A 20 -1.61 -15.74 12.60
N LEU A 21 -2.24 -14.58 12.85
CA LEU A 21 -2.39 -13.97 14.18
C LEU A 21 -3.60 -14.53 14.96
N SER A 22 -4.75 -14.63 14.30
CA SER A 22 -6.01 -15.03 14.94
C SER A 22 -6.07 -16.54 15.16
N GLY A 23 -5.55 -17.32 14.21
CA GLY A 23 -5.75 -18.77 14.17
C GLY A 23 -7.22 -19.13 13.91
N MET A 24 -7.47 -20.40 13.57
CA MET A 24 -8.80 -20.92 13.31
C MET A 24 -8.93 -22.30 13.96
N LYS A 25 -9.66 -22.36 15.08
CA LYS A 25 -9.78 -23.56 15.90
C LYS A 25 -10.53 -24.69 15.17
N GLU A 26 -11.52 -24.33 14.37
CA GLU A 26 -12.30 -25.22 13.49
C GLU A 26 -11.42 -25.95 12.47
N PHE A 27 -10.38 -25.29 11.97
CA PHE A 27 -9.46 -25.83 10.95
C PHE A 27 -8.17 -26.42 11.56
N GLN A 28 -8.12 -26.61 12.89
CA GLN A 28 -6.89 -26.98 13.61
C GLN A 28 -5.71 -26.01 13.35
N TRP A 29 -5.99 -24.79 12.89
CA TRP A 29 -4.99 -23.82 12.52
C TRP A 29 -4.52 -23.07 13.76
N MET A 30 -3.32 -23.42 14.23
CA MET A 30 -2.71 -22.78 15.38
C MET A 30 -2.17 -21.38 15.05
N LYS A 31 -2.15 -20.49 16.05
CA LYS A 31 -1.58 -19.13 15.93
C LYS A 31 -0.09 -19.22 15.62
N TRP A 32 0.27 -19.03 14.35
CA TRP A 32 1.64 -19.20 13.89
C TRP A 32 2.59 -18.18 14.53
N CYS A 33 2.12 -16.94 14.75
CA CYS A 33 2.90 -15.90 15.42
C CYS A 33 3.18 -16.17 16.89
N ASN A 34 2.46 -17.08 17.55
CA ASN A 34 2.75 -17.47 18.92
C ASN A 34 4.02 -18.35 18.98
N LYS A 35 4.20 -19.25 18.00
CA LYS A 35 5.39 -20.10 17.89
C LYS A 35 6.58 -19.38 17.22
N PHE A 36 6.31 -18.60 16.16
CA PHE A 36 7.33 -17.96 15.31
C PHE A 36 7.29 -16.42 15.39
N THR A 37 7.32 -15.88 16.60
CA THR A 37 7.22 -14.42 16.84
C THR A 37 8.25 -13.60 16.06
N ARG A 38 9.50 -14.07 15.95
CA ARG A 38 10.57 -13.31 15.28
C ARG A 38 10.29 -13.12 13.78
N PHE A 39 9.80 -14.16 13.13
CA PHE A 39 9.39 -14.12 11.72
C PHE A 39 8.20 -13.18 11.52
N CYS A 40 7.19 -13.27 12.40
CA CYS A 40 6.03 -12.39 12.33
C CYS A 40 6.39 -10.92 12.50
N PHE A 41 7.33 -10.60 13.39
CA PHE A 41 7.78 -9.22 13.57
C PHE A 41 8.51 -8.68 12.33
N GLN A 42 9.34 -9.53 11.70
CA GLN A 42 10.08 -9.14 10.50
C GLN A 42 9.17 -8.92 9.28
N ILE A 43 8.19 -9.81 9.06
CA ILE A 43 7.20 -9.63 8.00
C ILE A 43 6.22 -8.50 8.31
N GLY A 44 5.80 -8.34 9.56
CA GLY A 44 4.99 -7.19 9.98
C GLY A 44 5.69 -5.87 9.64
N GLY A 45 6.99 -5.77 9.96
CA GLY A 45 7.81 -4.63 9.56
C GLY A 45 7.89 -4.43 8.05
N ALA A 46 8.07 -5.50 7.28
CA ALA A 46 8.09 -5.45 5.82
C ALA A 46 6.76 -4.93 5.25
N LEU A 47 5.62 -5.43 5.73
CA LEU A 47 4.29 -4.99 5.28
C LEU A 47 4.03 -3.52 5.60
N VAL A 48 4.39 -3.06 6.80
CA VAL A 48 4.28 -1.64 7.20
C VAL A 48 5.15 -0.76 6.29
N SER A 49 6.38 -1.18 6.01
CA SER A 49 7.27 -0.44 5.12
C SER A 49 6.74 -0.37 3.68
N GLY A 50 6.09 -1.44 3.19
CA GLY A 50 5.44 -1.46 1.88
C GLY A 50 4.29 -0.45 1.78
N TYR A 51 3.44 -0.36 2.80
CA TYR A 51 2.39 0.66 2.86
C TYR A 51 2.95 2.08 2.97
N ALA A 52 4.00 2.28 3.76
CA ALA A 52 4.67 3.58 3.88
C ALA A 52 5.23 4.05 2.52
N ALA A 53 5.87 3.15 1.77
CA ALA A 53 6.36 3.46 0.43
C ALA A 53 5.23 3.82 -0.54
N CYS A 54 4.09 3.12 -0.49
CA CYS A 54 2.91 3.44 -1.29
C CYS A 54 2.37 4.84 -0.95
N ALA A 55 2.27 5.18 0.34
CA ALA A 55 1.81 6.50 0.78
C ALA A 55 2.74 7.63 0.32
N LEU A 56 4.06 7.45 0.46
CA LEU A 56 5.06 8.42 -0.02
C LEU A 56 4.95 8.64 -1.53
N MET A 57 4.71 7.57 -2.29
CA MET A 57 4.55 7.66 -3.74
C MET A 57 3.28 8.43 -4.13
N VAL A 58 2.17 8.23 -3.41
CA VAL A 58 0.94 9.02 -3.64
C VAL A 58 1.23 10.51 -3.40
N LEU A 59 1.87 10.84 -2.27
CA LEU A 59 2.24 12.22 -1.94
C LEU A 59 3.15 12.84 -3.01
N ALA A 60 4.22 12.14 -3.40
CA ALA A 60 5.14 12.61 -4.43
C ALA A 60 4.42 12.84 -5.77
N THR A 61 3.52 11.94 -6.15
CA THR A 61 2.72 12.04 -7.38
C THR A 61 1.77 13.23 -7.32
N SER A 62 1.07 13.42 -6.19
CA SER A 62 0.18 14.57 -5.97
C SER A 62 0.94 15.90 -6.02
N ILE A 63 2.11 15.98 -5.39
CA ILE A 63 2.97 17.17 -5.43
C ILE A 63 3.44 17.44 -6.86
N SER A 64 3.86 16.42 -7.58
CA SER A 64 4.30 16.55 -8.97
C SER A 64 3.16 17.02 -9.88
N ALA A 65 1.98 16.42 -9.77
CA ALA A 65 0.78 16.84 -10.49
C ALA A 65 0.38 18.28 -10.12
N PHE A 66 0.36 18.62 -8.83
CA PHE A 66 0.03 19.97 -8.37
C PHE A 66 1.00 21.02 -8.93
N ASN A 67 2.31 20.75 -8.92
CA ASN A 67 3.29 21.66 -9.50
C ASN A 67 3.11 21.79 -11.02
N LEU A 68 2.79 20.70 -11.71
CA LEU A 68 2.53 20.70 -13.15
C LEU A 68 1.28 21.52 -13.50
N PHE A 69 0.18 21.31 -12.76
CA PHE A 69 -1.03 22.12 -12.91
C PHE A 69 -0.77 23.57 -12.54
N ARG A 70 -0.01 23.87 -11.47
CA ARG A 70 0.32 25.25 -11.09
C ARG A 70 1.14 25.98 -12.17
N LEU A 71 2.13 25.32 -12.76
CA LEU A 71 2.97 25.93 -13.80
C LEU A 71 2.19 26.13 -15.11
N TYR A 72 1.35 25.17 -15.50
CA TYR A 72 0.60 25.21 -16.76
C TYR A 72 -0.73 25.99 -16.65
N SER A 73 -1.28 26.14 -15.44
CA SER A 73 -2.51 26.91 -15.18
C SER A 73 -2.33 28.41 -15.37
N SER A 74 -1.11 28.95 -15.31
CA SER A 74 -0.89 30.36 -15.63
C SER A 74 -1.03 30.65 -17.14
N GLU A 75 -0.89 29.64 -18.01
CA GLU A 75 -0.88 29.81 -19.47
C GLU A 75 -2.15 29.26 -20.16
N LYS A 76 -2.85 28.26 -19.59
CA LYS A 76 -3.98 27.57 -20.27
C LYS A 76 -5.12 27.10 -19.36
N PHE A 77 -5.53 27.89 -18.36
CA PHE A 77 -6.68 27.53 -17.51
C PHE A 77 -8.01 27.35 -18.27
N LEU A 78 -8.16 27.83 -19.52
CA LEU A 78 -9.45 27.85 -20.23
C LEU A 78 -9.43 27.32 -21.69
N ARG A 79 -8.81 26.17 -21.98
CA ARG A 79 -9.07 25.43 -23.24
C ARG A 79 -9.50 23.98 -23.07
N LEU A 80 -10.08 23.64 -21.92
CA LEU A 80 -10.91 22.44 -21.73
C LEU A 80 -12.36 22.64 -22.23
N LYS A 81 -12.56 23.47 -23.27
CA LYS A 81 -13.79 23.51 -24.07
C LYS A 81 -13.45 23.19 -25.52
N SER A 82 -14.19 22.22 -26.05
CA SER A 82 -14.23 21.77 -27.45
C SER A 82 -13.19 20.72 -27.85
N ALA A 83 -13.51 19.46 -27.59
CA ALA A 83 -13.96 18.55 -28.65
C ALA A 83 -15.02 17.60 -28.04
#